data_AF-A0A450YV75-F1
#
_entry.id   AF-A0A450YV75-F1
#
_cell.length_a   1.000
_cell.length_b   1.000
_cell.length_c   1.000
_cell.angle_alpha   90.00
_cell.angle_beta   90.00
_cell.angle_gamma   90.00
#
_symmetry.space_group_name_H-M   'P 1'
#
loop_
_entity.id
_entity.type
_entity.pdbx_description
1 polymer ?
#
loop_
_entity_poly.entity_id
_entity_poly.type
_entity_poly.pdbx_seq_one_letter_code
_entity_poly.pdbx_strand_id
1 'polypeptide(L)'
;MLSYHDTAGGEGRAPEAVYQSFVLGLLANLGDRYRIRSNIESGLGRADILMSPVEAGGRGIVMEFKRLGENQSMDRQLTAAPSQIEEKRYPATLRAEGCRAVLALAIVFDGKRLEVREHSSDVAGDGQ
;
A
#
# COMPACT_ATOMS: atom_id res chain seq x y z
N MET A 1 -14.49 -19.42 9.89
CA MET A 1 -14.74 -18.93 8.51
C MET A 1 -15.29 -17.53 8.67
N LEU A 2 -14.57 -16.49 8.23
CA LEU A 2 -15.02 -15.11 8.41
C LEU A 2 -16.03 -14.78 7.30
N SER A 3 -17.30 -14.55 7.66
CA SER A 3 -18.35 -14.17 6.70
C SER A 3 -18.48 -12.65 6.64
N TYR A 4 -18.79 -12.11 5.46
CA TYR A 4 -19.10 -10.68 5.27
C TYR A 4 -20.20 -10.17 6.22
N HIS A 5 -21.13 -11.05 6.59
CA HIS A 5 -22.20 -10.74 7.52
C HIS A 5 -21.73 -10.58 8.99
N ASP A 6 -20.58 -11.15 9.36
CA ASP A 6 -20.03 -11.02 10.71
C ASP A 6 -19.29 -9.68 10.91
N THR A 7 -18.89 -9.01 9.81
CA THR A 7 -18.27 -7.67 9.86
C THR A 7 -19.25 -6.52 9.72
N ALA A 8 -20.51 -6.80 9.39
CA ALA A 8 -21.56 -5.80 9.21
C ALA A 8 -22.31 -5.43 10.50
N GLY A 9 -22.11 -6.19 11.58
CA GLY A 9 -22.87 -6.06 12.84
C GLY A 9 -22.24 -5.16 13.91
N GLY A 10 -21.16 -4.44 13.62
CA GLY A 10 -20.48 -3.59 14.60
C GLY A 10 -20.07 -2.26 13.98
N GLU A 11 -20.74 -1.19 14.38
CA GLU A 11 -20.24 0.16 14.18
C GLU A 11 -18.78 0.24 14.67
N GLY A 12 -17.86 0.54 13.76
CA GLY A 12 -16.62 1.25 14.13
C GLY A 12 -15.28 0.50 14.18
N ARG A 13 -15.14 -0.77 13.77
CA ARG A 13 -13.79 -1.42 13.70
C ARG A 13 -13.38 -1.86 12.28
N ALA A 14 -12.88 -0.86 11.54
CA ALA A 14 -11.98 -0.85 10.39
C ALA A 14 -12.04 -2.03 9.38
N PRO A 15 -12.95 -2.00 8.39
CA PRO A 15 -12.96 -2.93 7.26
C PRO A 15 -11.67 -2.89 6.41
N GLU A 16 -10.88 -1.83 6.47
CA GLU A 16 -9.57 -1.72 5.78
C GLU A 16 -8.60 -2.81 6.22
N ALA A 17 -8.56 -3.14 7.51
CA ALA A 17 -7.69 -4.19 8.05
C ALA A 17 -8.04 -5.57 7.49
N VAL A 18 -9.31 -5.82 7.16
CA VAL A 18 -9.77 -7.06 6.52
C VAL A 18 -9.24 -7.13 5.09
N TYR A 19 -9.35 -6.04 4.32
CA TYR A 19 -8.82 -5.98 2.96
C TYR A 19 -7.30 -6.09 2.93
N GLN A 20 -6.60 -5.38 3.81
CA GLN A 20 -5.15 -5.46 3.96
C GLN A 20 -4.72 -6.90 4.27
N SER A 21 -5.40 -7.58 5.21
CA SER A 21 -5.10 -8.98 5.57
C SER A 21 -5.35 -9.94 4.42
N PHE A 22 -6.42 -9.75 3.65
CA PHE A 22 -6.71 -10.53 2.46
C PHE A 22 -5.61 -10.38 1.41
N VAL A 23 -5.23 -9.14 1.09
CA VAL A 23 -4.16 -8.86 0.13
C VAL A 23 -2.82 -9.39 0.61
N LEU A 24 -2.48 -9.23 1.90
CA LEU A 24 -1.27 -9.79 2.49
C LEU A 24 -1.21 -11.31 2.35
N GLY A 25 -2.35 -11.99 2.52
CA GLY A 25 -2.47 -13.44 2.30
C GLY A 25 -2.19 -13.85 0.85
N LEU A 26 -2.63 -13.05 -0.14
CA LEU A 26 -2.32 -13.28 -1.56
C LEU A 26 -0.84 -13.04 -1.86
N LEU A 27 -0.26 -11.99 -1.28
CA LEU A 27 1.14 -11.62 -1.48
C LEU A 27 2.12 -12.60 -0.82
N ALA A 28 1.68 -13.42 0.13
CA ALA A 28 2.54 -14.39 0.82
C ALA A 28 3.28 -15.34 -0.12
N ASN A 29 2.73 -15.63 -1.32
CA ASN A 29 3.39 -16.46 -2.32
C ASN A 29 4.62 -15.80 -2.98
N LEU A 30 4.79 -14.49 -2.80
CA LEU A 30 5.90 -13.71 -3.35
C LEU A 30 7.06 -13.57 -2.36
N GLY A 31 7.03 -14.28 -1.23
CA GLY A 31 8.03 -14.17 -0.16
C GLY A 31 9.45 -14.58 -0.57
N ASP A 32 9.60 -15.35 -1.65
CA ASP A 32 10.88 -15.71 -2.27
C ASP A 32 11.49 -14.55 -3.07
N ARG A 33 10.65 -13.67 -3.62
CA ARG A 33 11.03 -12.51 -4.44
C ARG A 33 11.03 -11.19 -3.67
N TYR A 34 10.20 -11.09 -2.64
CA TYR A 34 9.99 -9.87 -1.86
C TYR A 34 9.98 -10.14 -0.37
N ARG A 35 10.72 -9.32 0.38
CA ARG A 35 10.51 -9.13 1.81
C ARG A 35 9.29 -8.23 2.01
N ILE A 36 8.20 -8.82 2.46
CA ILE A 36 6.91 -8.13 2.67
C ILE A 36 6.79 -7.74 4.14
N ARG A 37 6.50 -6.46 4.41
CA ARG A 37 6.29 -5.90 5.74
C ARG A 37 4.97 -5.13 5.75
N SER A 38 4.09 -5.41 6.71
CA SER A 38 2.81 -4.70 6.87
C SER A 38 2.80 -3.83 8.11
N ASN A 39 2.09 -2.70 8.09
CA ASN A 39 1.95 -1.79 9.23
C ASN A 39 3.31 -1.41 9.85
N ILE A 40 4.28 -1.09 8.99
CA ILE A 40 5.67 -0.85 9.39
C ILE A 40 6.00 0.64 9.35
N GLU A 41 6.80 1.10 10.32
CA GLU A 41 7.33 2.46 10.30
C GLU A 41 8.19 2.69 9.05
N SER A 42 7.91 3.79 8.35
CA SER A 42 8.60 4.17 7.13
C SER A 42 8.51 5.67 6.91
N GLY A 43 9.63 6.29 6.57
CA GLY A 43 9.72 7.74 6.40
C GLY A 43 9.22 8.47 7.65
N LEU A 44 8.09 9.16 7.51
CA LEU A 44 7.45 10.00 8.53
C LEU A 44 6.10 9.43 9.02
N GLY A 45 5.84 8.15 8.78
CA GLY A 45 4.58 7.50 9.16
C GLY A 45 4.66 5.98 9.18
N ARG A 46 3.52 5.33 8.98
CA ARG A 46 3.39 3.87 8.94
C ARG A 46 2.73 3.48 7.63
N ALA A 47 3.47 2.77 6.79
CA ALA A 47 2.94 2.25 5.53
C ALA A 47 2.13 0.98 5.79
N ASP A 48 1.03 0.80 5.04
CA ASP A 48 0.21 -0.40 5.19
C ASP A 48 0.95 -1.64 4.71
N ILE A 49 1.57 -1.60 3.52
CA ILE A 49 2.46 -2.66 3.03
C ILE A 49 3.69 -2.05 2.32
N LEU A 50 4.87 -2.54 2.68
CA LEU A 50 6.12 -2.36 1.97
C LEU A 50 6.62 -3.70 1.45
N MET A 51 7.00 -3.75 0.18
CA MET A 51 7.64 -4.91 -0.44
C MET A 51 9.00 -4.50 -0.98
N SER A 52 10.05 -5.04 -0.35
CA SER A 52 11.42 -4.86 -0.79
C SER A 52 11.85 -6.07 -1.59
N PRO A 53 12.41 -5.91 -2.79
CA PRO A 53 12.91 -7.05 -3.55
C PRO A 53 14.03 -7.74 -2.76
N VAL A 54 14.09 -9.07 -2.84
CA VAL A 54 15.19 -9.85 -2.25
C VAL A 54 16.48 -9.61 -3.02
N GLU A 55 16.39 -9.51 -4.35
CA GLU A 55 17.51 -9.18 -5.22
C GLU A 55 17.71 -7.67 -5.33
N ALA A 56 18.97 -7.23 -5.21
CA ALA A 56 19.34 -5.83 -5.29
C ALA A 56 19.01 -5.23 -6.68
N GLY A 57 18.64 -3.95 -6.71
CA GLY A 57 18.29 -3.23 -7.94
C GLY A 57 16.88 -3.52 -8.47
N GLY A 58 16.13 -4.43 -7.83
CA GLY A 58 14.71 -4.63 -8.09
C GLY A 58 13.87 -3.39 -7.76
N ARG A 59 12.62 -3.40 -8.24
CA ARG A 59 11.63 -2.36 -7.95
C ARG A 59 10.98 -2.62 -6.59
N GLY A 60 11.06 -1.64 -5.70
CA GLY A 60 10.32 -1.65 -4.43
C GLY A 60 8.86 -1.28 -4.64
N ILE A 61 7.97 -1.76 -3.75
CA ILE A 61 6.53 -1.48 -3.84
C ILE A 61 6.03 -0.94 -2.49
N VAL A 62 5.26 0.15 -2.55
CA VAL A 62 4.49 0.68 -1.41
C VAL A 62 3.01 0.53 -1.75
N MET A 63 2.20 0.01 -0.82
CA MET A 63 0.75 0.00 -0.96
C MET A 63 0.12 0.76 0.20
N GLU A 64 -0.88 1.59 -0.12
CA GLU A 64 -1.73 2.30 0.84
C GLU A 64 -3.19 1.95 0.53
N PHE A 65 -3.93 1.55 1.56
CA PHE A 65 -5.33 1.16 1.44
C PHE A 65 -6.24 2.25 1.99
N LYS A 66 -7.38 2.46 1.33
CA LYS A 66 -8.47 3.31 1.82
C LYS A 66 -9.81 2.60 1.64
N ARG A 67 -10.74 2.86 2.55
CA ARG A 67 -12.15 2.55 2.37
C ARG A 67 -12.92 3.85 2.13
N LEU A 68 -13.83 3.81 1.17
CA LEU A 68 -14.74 4.91 0.94
C LEU A 68 -15.73 5.03 2.11
N GLY A 69 -15.65 6.16 2.81
CA GLY A 69 -16.61 6.55 3.84
C GLY A 69 -17.87 7.17 3.24
N GLU A 70 -18.89 7.35 4.08
CA GLU A 70 -20.09 8.11 3.70
C GLU A 70 -19.69 9.52 3.24
N ASN A 71 -20.26 9.98 2.12
CA ASN A 71 -19.99 11.28 1.49
C ASN A 71 -18.55 11.49 0.94
N GLN A 72 -17.75 10.43 0.84
CA GLN A 72 -16.48 10.47 0.11
C GLN A 72 -16.67 10.04 -1.35
N SER A 73 -15.77 10.47 -2.24
CA SER A 73 -15.73 9.98 -3.62
C SER A 73 -14.47 9.15 -3.89
N MET A 74 -14.62 8.13 -4.73
CA MET A 74 -13.54 7.23 -5.14
C MET A 74 -12.33 8.01 -5.65
N ASP A 75 -12.56 8.97 -6.55
CA ASP A 75 -11.49 9.78 -7.14
C ASP A 75 -10.74 10.64 -6.11
N ARG A 76 -11.44 11.20 -5.11
CA ARG A 76 -10.78 11.94 -4.03
C ARG A 76 -9.85 11.04 -3.23
N GLN A 77 -10.28 9.82 -2.90
CA GLN A 77 -9.45 8.87 -2.16
C GLN A 77 -8.27 8.35 -2.99
N LEU A 78 -8.49 8.07 -4.27
CA LEU A 78 -7.42 7.69 -5.20
C LEU A 78 -6.41 8.83 -5.42
N THR A 79 -6.77 10.08 -5.15
CA THR A 79 -5.86 11.23 -5.19
C THR A 79 -5.15 11.43 -3.84
N ALA A 80 -5.86 11.27 -2.73
CA ALA A 80 -5.31 11.46 -1.39
C ALA A 80 -4.28 10.39 -1.00
N ALA A 81 -4.50 9.12 -1.40
CA ALA A 81 -3.60 8.03 -1.02
C ALA A 81 -2.18 8.16 -1.61
N PRO A 82 -1.97 8.47 -2.91
CA PRO A 82 -0.64 8.76 -3.43
C PRO A 82 0.01 9.97 -2.75
N SER A 83 -0.74 11.06 -2.51
CA SER A 83 -0.22 12.22 -1.77
C SER A 83 0.24 11.85 -0.36
N GLN A 84 -0.49 10.98 0.33
CA GLN A 84 -0.06 10.49 1.63
C GLN A 84 1.25 9.69 1.55
N ILE A 85 1.41 8.82 0.55
CA ILE A 85 2.66 8.05 0.34
C ILE A 85 3.86 8.99 0.16
N GLU A 86 3.68 10.05 -0.63
CA GLU A 86 4.70 11.06 -0.90
C GLU A 86 5.02 11.91 0.33
N GLU A 87 4.01 12.51 0.96
CA GLU A 87 4.13 13.36 2.15
C GLU A 87 4.79 12.62 3.31
N LYS A 88 4.42 11.36 3.50
CA LYS A 88 5.00 10.51 4.55
C LYS A 88 6.31 9.86 4.14
N ARG A 89 6.77 10.08 2.90
CA ARG A 89 8.08 9.63 2.39
C ARG A 89 8.32 8.12 2.54
N TYR A 90 7.27 7.31 2.39
CA TYR A 90 7.40 5.84 2.48
C TYR A 90 8.43 5.24 1.50
N PRO A 91 8.58 5.75 0.25
CA PRO A 91 9.63 5.28 -0.65
C PRO A 91 11.06 5.42 -0.12
N ALA A 92 11.32 6.28 0.88
CA ALA A 92 12.66 6.49 1.42
C ALA A 92 13.26 5.22 2.03
N THR A 93 12.45 4.40 2.73
CA THR A 93 12.90 3.12 3.29
C THR A 93 13.34 2.17 2.19
N LEU A 94 12.57 2.06 1.10
CA LEU A 94 12.91 1.19 -0.04
C LEU A 94 14.16 1.67 -0.78
N ARG A 95 14.32 2.98 -0.93
CA ARG A 95 15.53 3.57 -1.53
C ARG A 95 16.78 3.31 -0.69
N ALA A 96 16.68 3.44 0.63
CA ALA A 96 17.77 3.10 1.55
C ALA A 96 18.16 1.61 1.49
N GLU A 97 17.21 0.75 1.10
CA GLU A 97 17.44 -0.69 0.86
C GLU A 97 17.93 -0.99 -0.57
N GLY A 98 18.23 0.02 -1.38
CA GLY A 98 18.84 -0.13 -2.70
C GLY A 98 17.84 -0.22 -3.87
N CYS A 99 16.55 0.07 -3.65
CA CYS A 99 15.57 0.13 -4.73
C CYS A 99 15.77 1.40 -5.57
N ARG A 100 16.05 1.24 -6.86
CA ARG A 100 16.21 2.37 -7.81
C ARG A 100 14.89 2.95 -8.30
N ALA A 101 13.85 2.12 -8.29
CA ALA A 101 12.49 2.49 -8.65
C ALA A 101 11.55 2.05 -7.54
N VAL A 102 10.54 2.87 -7.27
CA VAL A 102 9.47 2.55 -6.32
C VAL A 102 8.11 2.72 -7.00
N LEU A 103 7.32 1.65 -7.00
CA LEU A 103 5.92 1.65 -7.39
C LEU A 103 5.05 1.94 -6.16
N ALA A 104 4.36 3.06 -6.16
CA ALA A 104 3.34 3.37 -5.17
C ALA A 104 1.96 2.96 -5.69
N LEU A 105 1.20 2.22 -4.88
CA LEU A 105 -0.15 1.75 -5.21
C LEU A 105 -1.13 2.30 -4.17
N ALA A 106 -2.09 3.09 -4.65
CA ALA A 106 -3.26 3.49 -3.88
C ALA A 106 -4.42 2.54 -4.20
N ILE A 107 -4.96 1.89 -3.17
CA ILE A 107 -5.96 0.83 -3.29
C ILE A 107 -7.20 1.26 -2.52
N VAL A 108 -8.29 1.60 -3.22
CA VAL A 108 -9.49 2.18 -2.61
C VAL A 108 -10.70 1.26 -2.77
N PHE A 109 -11.29 0.86 -1.64
CA PHE A 109 -12.44 -0.03 -1.60
C PHE A 109 -13.76 0.71 -1.36
N ASP A 110 -14.78 0.33 -2.12
CA ASP A 110 -16.19 0.69 -1.91
C ASP A 110 -17.03 -0.59 -1.87
N GLY A 111 -17.19 -1.15 -0.66
CA GLY A 111 -17.77 -2.47 -0.48
C GLY A 111 -17.01 -3.53 -1.28
N LYS A 112 -17.66 -4.10 -2.30
CA LYS A 112 -17.05 -5.11 -3.19
C LYS A 112 -16.31 -4.52 -4.40
N ARG A 113 -16.42 -3.21 -4.62
CA ARG A 113 -15.73 -2.51 -5.70
C ARG A 113 -14.37 -2.06 -5.20
N LEU A 114 -13.38 -2.11 -6.08
CA LEU A 114 -12.01 -1.69 -5.83
C LEU A 114 -11.52 -0.92 -7.04
N GLU A 115 -10.80 0.16 -6.80
CA GLU A 115 -9.98 0.83 -7.80
C GLU A 115 -8.54 0.98 -7.31
N VAL A 116 -7.60 0.88 -8.24
CA VAL A 116 -6.16 1.01 -7.98
C VAL A 116 -5.60 2.15 -8.81
N ARG A 117 -4.81 3.02 -8.18
CA ARG A 117 -4.03 4.04 -8.88
C ARG A 117 -2.55 3.83 -8.59
N GLU A 118 -1.75 3.80 -9.64
CA GLU A 118 -0.30 3.67 -9.53
C GLU A 118 0.41 5.02 -9.72
N HIS A 119 1.53 5.17 -9.03
CA HIS A 119 2.49 6.23 -9.26
C HIS A 119 3.90 5.64 -9.19
N SER A 120 4.68 5.79 -10.26
CA SER A 120 6.07 5.31 -10.30
C SER A 120 7.01 6.48 -10.05
N SER A 121 7.95 6.30 -9.12
CA SER A 121 9.02 7.26 -8.87
C SER A 121 10.38 6.59 -9.03
N ASP A 122 11.14 7.05 -10.02
CA ASP A 122 12.51 6.62 -10.27
C ASP A 122 13.48 7.57 -9.57
N VAL A 123 14.63 7.06 -9.14
CA VAL A 123 15.77 7.92 -8.80
C VAL A 123 16.25 8.54 -10.12
N ALA A 124 16.11 9.86 -10.27
CA ALA A 124 16.76 10.58 -11.37
C ALA A 124 18.24 10.22 -11.32
N GLY A 125 18.77 9.64 -12.40
CA GLY A 125 20.17 9.21 -12.43
C GLY A 125 21.06 10.38 -12.05
N ASP A 126 21.93 10.17 -11.05
CA ASP A 126 22.99 11.12 -10.74
C ASP A 126 23.75 11.40 -12.04
N GLY A 127 23.63 12.63 -12.52
CA GLY A 127 24.40 13.11 -13.65
C GLY A 127 25.88 12.95 -13.33
N GLN A 128 26.60 12.27 -14.22
CA GLN A 128 28.07 12.22 -14.25
C GLN A 128 28.68 13.60 -14.33
#